data_AF-A0A1V1WXR6-F1
#
_entry.id   AF-A0A1V1WXR6-F1
#
_cell.length_a   1.000
_cell.length_b   1.000
_cell.length_c   1.000
_cell.angle_alpha   90.00
_cell.angle_beta   90.00
_cell.angle_gamma   90.00
#
_symmetry.space_group_name_H-M   'P 1'
#
loop_
_entity.id
_entity.type
_entity.pdbx_description
1 polymer ?
#
loop_
_entity_poly.entity_id
_entity_poly.type
_entity_poly.pdbx_seq_one_letter_code
_entity_poly.pdbx_strand_id
1 'polypeptide(L)'
;MKDLKVNSERLSLEWVSAAEAPRFVKLITEFTERIRKLGPLGSSENLDPGDLMVKLRAAKMALEGKRLRMVFARQAKYMKHEGAYREIPSDHKLHADMDKALKSEMAKNGLLLYLKDSPREAEELAGLLGVSSDDVVAHFKKLEKKGLVEPDRLIGA
;
A
#
# COMPACT_ATOMS: atom_id res chain seq x y z
N MET A 1 3.08 3.46 -4.71
CA MET A 1 4.16 2.99 -5.62
C MET A 1 5.53 3.14 -4.97
N LYS A 2 5.91 4.34 -4.53
CA LYS A 2 7.18 4.58 -3.83
C LYS A 2 7.36 3.72 -2.58
N ASP A 3 6.32 3.57 -1.75
CA ASP A 3 6.38 2.72 -0.55
C ASP A 3 6.58 1.23 -0.86
N LEU A 4 6.16 0.80 -2.05
CA LEU A 4 6.38 -0.57 -2.55
C LEU A 4 7.72 -0.71 -3.28
N LYS A 5 8.49 0.38 -3.42
CA LYS A 5 9.69 0.48 -4.25
C LYS A 5 9.48 0.07 -5.71
N VAL A 6 8.24 0.16 -6.19
CA VAL A 6 7.88 -0.10 -7.59
C VAL A 6 7.97 1.20 -8.36
N ASN A 7 8.51 1.15 -9.59
CA ASN A 7 8.66 2.31 -10.45
C ASN A 7 7.27 2.95 -10.67
N SER A 8 7.17 4.24 -10.34
CA SER A 8 5.93 5.02 -10.45
C SER A 8 5.41 5.10 -11.87
N GLU A 9 6.26 4.96 -12.88
CA GLU A 9 5.88 4.93 -14.30
C GLU A 9 4.97 3.75 -14.65
N ARG A 10 4.87 2.74 -13.79
CA ARG A 10 3.94 1.62 -13.94
C ARG A 10 2.49 1.98 -13.61
N LEU A 11 2.24 3.20 -13.10
CA LEU A 11 0.93 3.72 -12.81
C LEU A 11 0.77 5.09 -13.48
N SER A 12 -0.29 5.23 -14.28
CA SER A 12 -0.65 6.48 -14.93
C SER A 12 -2.15 6.72 -14.74
N LEU A 13 -2.52 7.97 -14.47
CA LEU A 13 -3.90 8.41 -14.39
C LEU A 13 -4.05 9.60 -15.34
N GLU A 14 -4.77 9.38 -16.44
CA GLU A 14 -4.99 10.37 -17.49
C GLU A 14 -6.49 10.52 -17.73
N TRP A 15 -6.95 11.77 -17.91
CA TRP A 15 -8.33 12.07 -18.25
C TRP A 15 -8.46 12.19 -19.76
N VAL A 16 -9.37 11.42 -20.35
CA VAL A 16 -9.65 11.44 -21.79
C VAL A 16 -11.15 11.43 -22.01
N SER A 17 -11.64 12.36 -22.82
CA SER A 17 -13.06 12.37 -23.22
C SER A 17 -13.36 11.22 -24.18
N ALA A 18 -14.59 10.69 -24.15
CA ALA A 18 -15.06 9.70 -25.12
C ALA A 18 -15.01 10.21 -26.58
N ALA A 19 -15.00 11.53 -26.79
CA ALA A 19 -14.85 12.14 -28.11
C ALA A 19 -13.40 12.20 -28.62
N GLU A 20 -12.40 11.94 -27.79
CA GLU A 20 -10.98 12.06 -28.11
C GLU A 20 -10.34 10.69 -28.42
N ALA A 21 -10.97 9.88 -29.29
CA ALA A 21 -10.49 8.53 -29.61
C ALA A 21 -8.99 8.48 -30.04
N PRO A 22 -8.46 9.39 -30.89
CA PRO A 22 -7.04 9.40 -31.22
C PRO A 22 -6.12 9.61 -30.01
N ARG A 23 -6.53 10.47 -29.05
CA ARG A 23 -5.78 10.73 -27.81
C ARG A 23 -5.76 9.50 -26.92
N PHE A 24 -6.90 8.83 -26.77
CA PHE A 24 -6.99 7.58 -26.01
C PHE A 24 -6.03 6.53 -26.55
N VAL A 25 -6.06 6.28 -27.87
CA VAL A 25 -5.17 5.31 -28.53
C VAL A 25 -3.70 5.67 -28.28
N LYS A 26 -3.33 6.95 -28.44
CA LYS A 26 -1.97 7.42 -28.18
C LYS A 26 -1.53 7.13 -26.75
N LEU A 27 -2.33 7.52 -25.75
CA LEU A 27 -1.98 7.35 -24.33
C LEU A 27 -1.83 5.88 -23.94
N ILE A 28 -2.76 5.01 -24.37
CA ILE A 28 -2.66 3.57 -24.11
C ILE A 28 -1.46 2.96 -24.81
N THR A 29 -1.15 3.38 -26.04
CA THR A 29 0.02 2.89 -26.79
C THR A 29 1.32 3.30 -26.08
N GLU A 30 1.47 4.56 -25.72
CA GLU A 30 2.65 5.08 -25.02
C GLU A 30 2.83 4.42 -23.64
N PHE A 31 1.74 4.23 -22.90
CA PHE A 31 1.78 3.51 -21.62
C PHE A 31 2.18 2.04 -21.83
N THR A 32 1.61 1.35 -22.82
CA THR A 32 1.95 -0.04 -23.14
C THR A 32 3.43 -0.20 -23.48
N GLU A 33 3.97 0.69 -24.33
CA GLU A 33 5.39 0.69 -24.67
C GLU A 33 6.28 0.96 -23.45
N ARG A 34 5.85 1.85 -22.55
CA ARG A 34 6.56 2.09 -21.29
C ARG A 34 6.61 0.84 -20.41
N ILE A 35 5.48 0.15 -20.23
CA ILE A 35 5.43 -1.10 -19.45
C ILE A 35 6.28 -2.19 -20.10
N ARG A 36 6.25 -2.32 -21.43
CA ARG A 36 7.10 -3.28 -22.17
C ARG A 36 8.58 -3.05 -21.92
N LYS A 37 9.03 -1.79 -21.97
CA LYS A 37 10.43 -1.40 -21.68
C LYS A 37 10.83 -1.68 -20.24
N LEU A 38 9.93 -1.46 -19.28
CA LEU A 38 10.17 -1.75 -17.87
C LEU A 38 10.19 -3.26 -17.57
N GLY A 39 9.63 -4.09 -18.45
CA GLY A 39 9.57 -5.54 -18.26
C GLY A 39 8.63 -5.98 -17.12
N PRO A 40 8.73 -7.24 -16.69
CA PRO A 40 7.90 -7.79 -15.62
C PRO A 40 7.99 -6.95 -14.32
N LEU A 41 6.91 -6.97 -13.55
CA LEU A 41 6.80 -6.19 -12.32
C LEU A 41 7.88 -6.61 -11.31
N GLY A 42 8.69 -5.66 -10.84
CA GLY A 42 9.79 -5.90 -9.90
C GLY A 42 11.14 -6.17 -10.57
N SER A 43 11.17 -6.49 -11.87
CA SER A 43 12.43 -6.77 -12.58
C SER A 43 13.30 -5.52 -12.75
N SER A 44 12.71 -4.40 -13.16
CA SER A 44 13.45 -3.13 -13.31
C SER A 44 13.91 -2.53 -11.99
N GLU A 45 13.28 -2.93 -10.88
CA GLU A 45 13.50 -2.42 -9.54
C GLU A 45 14.36 -3.37 -8.68
N ASN A 46 14.78 -4.53 -9.24
CA ASN A 46 15.50 -5.59 -8.55
C ASN A 46 14.83 -6.03 -7.24
N LEU A 47 13.51 -6.26 -7.30
CA LEU A 47 12.72 -6.71 -6.15
C LEU A 47 12.59 -8.22 -6.14
N ASP A 48 12.64 -8.83 -4.95
CA ASP A 48 12.28 -10.23 -4.77
C ASP A 48 10.79 -10.45 -5.10
N PRO A 49 10.45 -11.40 -6.00
CA PRO A 49 9.07 -11.67 -6.37
C PRO A 49 8.18 -12.14 -5.22
N GLY A 50 8.75 -12.87 -4.25
CA GLY A 50 8.04 -13.35 -3.06
C GLY A 50 7.63 -12.19 -2.15
N ASP A 51 8.58 -11.34 -1.81
CA ASP A 51 8.33 -10.14 -1.01
C ASP A 51 7.35 -9.18 -1.70
N LEU A 52 7.50 -9.01 -3.01
CA LEU A 52 6.59 -8.19 -3.80
C LEU A 52 5.15 -8.73 -3.75
N MET A 53 4.99 -10.05 -3.87
CA MET A 53 3.69 -10.71 -3.75
C MET A 53 3.08 -10.50 -2.36
N VAL A 54 3.88 -10.60 -1.29
CA VAL A 54 3.42 -10.32 0.08
C VAL A 54 2.94 -8.87 0.20
N LYS A 55 3.72 -7.90 -0.30
CA LYS A 55 3.35 -6.48 -0.25
C LYS A 55 2.07 -6.19 -1.04
N LEU A 56 1.90 -6.77 -2.22
CA LEU A 56 0.68 -6.61 -3.02
C LEU A 56 -0.54 -7.22 -2.33
N ARG A 57 -0.40 -8.40 -1.72
CA ARG A 57 -1.46 -9.02 -0.93
C ARG A 57 -1.82 -8.19 0.30
N ALA A 58 -0.83 -7.66 1.01
CA ALA A 58 -1.04 -6.77 2.15
C ALA A 58 -1.82 -5.51 1.75
N ALA A 59 -1.49 -4.93 0.59
CA ALA A 59 -2.21 -3.78 0.03
C ALA A 59 -3.66 -4.12 -0.32
N LYS A 60 -3.91 -5.27 -0.99
CA LYS A 60 -5.26 -5.76 -1.26
C LYS A 60 -6.07 -5.91 0.03
N MET A 61 -5.52 -6.57 1.04
CA MET A 61 -6.18 -6.75 2.35
C MET A 61 -6.47 -5.41 3.05
N ALA A 62 -5.55 -4.44 2.94
CA ALA A 62 -5.74 -3.11 3.53
C ALA A 62 -6.91 -2.37 2.86
N LEU A 63 -6.99 -2.43 1.53
CA LEU A 63 -8.05 -1.81 0.73
C LEU A 63 -9.42 -2.47 0.92
N GLU A 64 -9.46 -3.79 1.11
CA GLU A 64 -10.69 -4.53 1.43
C GLU A 64 -11.18 -4.22 2.86
N GLY A 65 -10.24 -3.88 3.75
CA GLY A 65 -10.47 -3.53 5.14
C GLY A 65 -11.34 -2.29 5.37
N LYS A 66 -11.93 -2.20 6.56
CA LYS A 66 -12.83 -1.08 6.92
C LYS A 66 -12.09 0.23 7.18
N ARG A 67 -10.83 0.18 7.63
CA ARG A 67 -10.13 1.37 8.15
C ARG A 67 -9.88 2.43 7.09
N LEU A 68 -9.33 2.04 5.93
CA LEU A 68 -9.14 2.96 4.81
C LEU A 68 -10.48 3.49 4.29
N ARG A 69 -11.48 2.61 4.15
CA ARG A 69 -12.86 3.01 3.78
C ARG A 69 -13.43 4.09 4.70
N MET A 70 -13.24 3.95 6.01
CA MET A 70 -13.71 4.94 6.99
C MET A 70 -12.98 6.29 6.85
N VAL A 71 -11.69 6.30 6.51
CA VAL A 71 -10.94 7.55 6.29
C VAL A 71 -11.44 8.25 5.03
N PHE A 72 -11.63 7.52 3.93
CA PHE A 72 -12.25 8.06 2.71
C PHE A 72 -13.68 8.58 2.95
N ALA A 73 -14.47 7.92 3.79
CA ALA A 73 -15.80 8.42 4.15
C ALA A 73 -15.74 9.76 4.89
N ARG A 74 -14.77 9.96 5.79
CA ARG A 74 -14.53 11.27 6.42
C ARG A 74 -14.10 12.32 5.41
N GLN A 75 -13.25 11.94 4.46
CA GLN A 75 -12.81 12.80 3.37
C GLN A 75 -13.99 13.29 2.52
N ALA A 76 -14.86 12.37 2.08
CA ALA A 76 -16.07 12.71 1.33
C ALA A 76 -17.02 13.62 2.12
N LYS A 77 -17.18 13.38 3.43
CA LYS A 77 -18.00 14.24 4.31
C LYS A 77 -17.43 15.65 4.40
N TYR A 78 -16.11 15.78 4.52
CA TYR A 78 -15.43 17.07 4.53
C TYR A 78 -15.65 17.84 3.23
N MET A 79 -15.41 17.20 2.08
CA MET A 79 -15.62 17.81 0.76
C MET A 79 -17.06 18.30 0.57
N LYS A 80 -18.04 17.51 1.01
CA LYS A 80 -19.45 17.89 0.97
C LYS A 80 -19.75 19.10 1.85
N HIS A 81 -19.18 19.15 3.06
CA HIS A 81 -19.43 20.22 4.03
C HIS A 81 -18.82 21.56 3.57
N GLU A 82 -17.56 21.54 3.14
CA GLU A 82 -16.84 22.75 2.72
C GLU A 82 -17.27 23.24 1.32
N GLY A 83 -18.15 22.51 0.63
CA GLY A 83 -18.48 22.76 -0.78
C GLY A 83 -17.27 22.59 -1.72
N ALA A 84 -16.16 22.07 -1.20
CA ALA A 84 -14.91 21.89 -1.90
C ALA A 84 -14.91 20.52 -2.60
N TYR A 85 -15.41 20.49 -3.84
CA TYR A 85 -15.14 19.40 -4.79
C TYR A 85 -13.76 19.54 -5.44
N ARG A 86 -12.90 20.38 -4.87
CA ARG A 86 -11.51 20.60 -5.28
C ARG A 86 -10.59 19.72 -4.44
N GLU A 87 -9.30 19.77 -4.76
CA GLU A 87 -8.27 19.07 -3.98
C GLU A 87 -8.28 19.55 -2.52
N ILE A 88 -8.10 18.60 -1.60
CA ILE A 88 -7.97 18.90 -0.18
C ILE A 88 -6.56 19.46 0.04
N PRO A 89 -6.41 20.60 0.75
CA PRO A 89 -5.11 21.19 1.05
C PRO A 89 -4.13 20.14 1.59
N SER A 90 -2.91 20.12 1.08
CA SER A 90 -1.91 19.08 1.38
C SER A 90 -1.53 19.02 2.88
N ASP A 91 -1.67 20.13 3.59
CA ASP A 91 -1.43 20.28 5.04
C ASP A 91 -2.63 19.88 5.90
N HIS A 92 -3.78 19.56 5.30
CA HIS A 92 -4.97 19.16 6.02
C HIS A 92 -4.78 17.81 6.73
N LYS A 93 -5.26 17.70 7.98
CA LYS A 93 -5.12 16.48 8.82
C LYS A 93 -5.62 15.18 8.18
N LEU A 94 -6.52 15.26 7.19
CA LEU A 94 -7.05 14.10 6.49
C LEU A 94 -5.97 13.36 5.68
N HIS A 95 -4.96 14.07 5.17
CA HIS A 95 -3.81 13.45 4.52
C HIS A 95 -3.00 12.63 5.52
N ALA A 96 -2.67 13.23 6.67
CA ALA A 96 -1.96 12.53 7.74
C ALA A 96 -2.75 11.32 8.29
N ASP A 97 -4.07 11.45 8.42
CA ASP A 97 -4.97 10.35 8.79
C ASP A 97 -4.92 9.19 7.78
N MET A 98 -4.90 9.52 6.47
CA MET A 98 -4.83 8.55 5.39
C MET A 98 -3.49 7.83 5.40
N ASP A 99 -2.38 8.56 5.46
CA ASP A 99 -1.04 7.99 5.51
C ASP A 99 -0.86 7.07 6.71
N LYS A 100 -1.33 7.50 7.89
CA LYS A 100 -1.29 6.69 9.11
C LYS A 100 -2.14 5.43 8.98
N ALA A 101 -3.33 5.54 8.39
CA ALA A 101 -4.20 4.39 8.18
C ALA A 101 -3.58 3.40 7.18
N LEU A 102 -3.04 3.89 6.07
CA LEU A 102 -2.39 3.10 5.04
C LEU A 102 -1.17 2.36 5.60
N LYS A 103 -0.21 3.08 6.17
CA LYS A 103 1.01 2.49 6.75
C LYS A 103 0.68 1.44 7.82
N SER A 104 -0.26 1.76 8.70
CA SER A 104 -0.65 0.84 9.78
C SER A 104 -1.35 -0.42 9.28
N GLU A 105 -2.23 -0.32 8.27
CA GLU A 105 -2.89 -1.50 7.69
C GLU A 105 -1.94 -2.33 6.84
N MET A 106 -1.07 -1.66 6.06
CA MET A 106 0.00 -2.30 5.29
C MET A 106 0.94 -3.11 6.19
N ALA A 107 1.48 -2.49 7.25
CA ALA A 107 2.38 -3.15 8.18
C ALA A 107 1.72 -4.34 8.87
N LYS A 108 0.49 -4.16 9.38
CA LYS A 108 -0.28 -5.24 10.03
C LYS A 108 -0.55 -6.42 9.09
N ASN A 109 -1.01 -6.16 7.87
CA ASN A 109 -1.34 -7.23 6.93
C ASN A 109 -0.09 -7.90 6.37
N GLY A 110 0.98 -7.13 6.12
CA GLY A 110 2.27 -7.66 5.70
C GLY A 110 2.88 -8.56 6.77
N LEU A 111 2.89 -8.11 8.03
CA LEU A 111 3.34 -8.90 9.17
C LEU A 111 2.58 -10.22 9.28
N LEU A 112 1.24 -10.17 9.21
CA LEU A 112 0.41 -11.36 9.23
C LEU A 112 0.76 -12.35 8.11
N LEU A 113 1.03 -11.85 6.90
CA LEU A 113 1.39 -12.68 5.75
C LEU A 113 2.78 -13.29 5.88
N TYR A 114 3.78 -12.54 6.35
CA TYR A 114 5.15 -13.05 6.54
C TYR A 114 5.24 -14.11 7.64
N LEU A 115 4.46 -13.95 8.72
CA LEU A 115 4.45 -14.85 9.87
C LEU A 115 3.57 -16.09 9.70
N LYS A 116 2.74 -16.13 8.66
CA LYS A 116 1.81 -17.24 8.40
C LYS A 116 2.55 -18.57 8.18
N ASP A 117 3.65 -18.51 7.45
CA ASP A 117 4.34 -19.73 6.98
C ASP A 117 5.46 -20.14 7.95
N SER A 118 6.29 -19.20 8.42
CA SER A 118 7.43 -19.48 9.30
C SER A 118 7.66 -18.37 10.34
N PRO A 119 8.30 -18.69 11.48
CA PRO A 119 8.86 -17.68 12.37
C PRO A 119 9.87 -16.79 11.65
N ARG A 120 9.94 -15.51 12.01
CA ARG A 120 10.90 -14.53 11.46
C ARG A 120 11.40 -13.56 12.53
N GLU A 121 12.58 -13.00 12.27
CA GLU A 121 13.23 -12.00 13.13
C GLU A 121 12.55 -10.63 13.01
N ALA A 122 12.42 -9.93 14.13
CA ALA A 122 11.80 -8.61 14.19
C ALA A 122 12.54 -7.57 13.31
N GLU A 123 13.88 -7.60 13.32
CA GLU A 123 14.73 -6.70 12.51
C GLU A 123 14.58 -6.96 10.99
N GLU A 124 14.47 -8.22 10.59
CA GLU A 124 14.22 -8.58 9.18
C GLU A 124 12.86 -8.02 8.73
N LEU A 125 11.82 -8.25 9.54
CA LEU A 125 10.47 -7.77 9.27
C LEU A 125 10.38 -6.24 9.25
N ALA A 126 11.12 -5.56 10.12
CA ALA A 126 11.22 -4.10 10.14
C ALA A 126 11.76 -3.59 8.78
N GLY A 127 12.84 -4.20 8.28
CA GLY A 127 13.41 -3.89 6.96
C GLY A 127 12.44 -4.17 5.80
N LEU A 128 11.73 -5.29 5.83
CA LEU A 128 10.79 -5.68 4.77
C LEU A 128 9.54 -4.80 4.72
N LEU A 129 9.02 -4.41 5.89
CA LEU A 129 7.80 -3.62 6.05
C LEU A 129 8.07 -2.10 6.02
N GLY A 130 9.32 -1.67 6.19
CA GLY A 130 9.70 -0.25 6.22
C GLY A 130 9.19 0.47 7.47
N VAL A 131 9.17 -0.22 8.61
CA VAL A 131 8.77 0.30 9.93
C VAL A 131 9.87 -0.02 10.95
N SER A 132 9.82 0.52 12.16
CA SER A 132 10.78 0.17 13.22
C SER A 132 10.49 -1.22 13.81
N SER A 133 11.50 -1.85 14.42
CA SER A 133 11.34 -3.10 15.15
C SER A 133 10.34 -2.98 16.30
N ASP A 134 10.32 -1.84 16.99
CA ASP A 134 9.31 -1.53 18.01
C ASP A 134 7.89 -1.55 17.44
N ASP A 135 7.69 -0.99 16.24
CA ASP A 135 6.40 -1.02 15.54
C ASP A 135 6.02 -2.45 15.14
N VAL A 136 6.98 -3.27 14.71
CA VAL A 136 6.76 -4.71 14.43
C VAL A 136 6.26 -5.42 15.68
N VAL A 137 6.96 -5.28 16.80
CA VAL A 137 6.57 -5.89 18.10
C VAL A 137 5.20 -5.38 18.56
N ALA A 138 4.93 -4.08 18.44
CA ALA A 138 3.65 -3.50 18.81
C ALA A 138 2.50 -3.98 17.92
N HIS A 139 2.74 -4.22 16.63
CA HIS A 139 1.77 -4.81 15.72
C HIS A 139 1.57 -6.30 15.97
N PHE A 140 2.65 -7.04 16.24
CA PHE A 140 2.62 -8.46 16.57
C PHE A 140 1.77 -8.72 17.81
N LYS A 141 2.02 -8.03 18.92
CA LYS A 141 1.23 -8.15 20.17
C LYS A 141 -0.27 -7.95 19.94
N LYS A 142 -0.65 -7.07 19.01
CA LYS A 142 -2.07 -6.85 18.64
C LYS A 142 -2.66 -7.98 17.82
N LEU A 143 -1.85 -8.64 16.97
CA LEU A 143 -2.26 -9.80 16.18
C LEU A 143 -2.36 -11.06 17.05
N GLU A 144 -1.37 -11.26 17.93
CA GLU A 144 -1.31 -12.34 18.91
C GLU A 144 -2.51 -12.28 19.85
N LYS A 145 -2.81 -11.11 20.43
CA LYS A 145 -4.01 -10.90 21.28
C LYS A 145 -5.32 -11.23 20.56
N LYS A 146 -5.35 -11.21 19.23
CA LYS A 146 -6.51 -11.56 18.40
C LYS A 146 -6.50 -13.02 17.94
N GLY A 147 -5.49 -13.81 18.32
CA GLY A 147 -5.31 -15.19 17.88
C GLY A 147 -5.04 -15.31 16.38
N LEU A 148 -4.47 -14.29 15.75
CA LEU A 148 -4.16 -14.29 14.31
C LEU A 148 -2.75 -14.79 13.99
N VAL A 149 -1.87 -14.81 14.98
CA VAL A 149 -0.50 -15.31 14.92
C VAL A 149 -0.18 -16.03 16.23
N GLU A 150 0.61 -17.09 16.16
CA GLU A 150 1.09 -17.81 17.34
C GLU A 150 2.26 -17.05 18.01
N PRO A 151 2.44 -17.15 19.34
CA PRO A 151 3.46 -16.40 20.07
C PRO A 151 4.91 -16.71 19.63
N ASP A 152 5.17 -17.91 19.14
CA ASP A 152 6.49 -18.39 18.70
C ASP A 152 6.89 -17.91 17.29
N ARG A 153 6.03 -17.14 16.63
CA ARG A 153 6.24 -16.69 15.25
C ARG A 153 7.17 -15.47 15.14
N LEU A 154 7.36 -14.70 16.21
CA LEU A 154 8.27 -13.55 16.20
C LEU A 154 9.51 -13.85 17.05
N ILE A 155 10.68 -13.71 16.44
CA ILE A 155 11.98 -13.87 17.10
C ILE A 155 12.58 -12.47 17.34
N GLY A 156 13.27 -12.29 18.46
CA GLY A 156 13.93 -11.03 18.80
C GLY A 156 12.99 -9.91 19.28
N ALA A 157 11.85 -10.27 19.89
CA ALA A 157 10.82 -9.35 20.40
C ALA A 157 11.00 -8.93 21.87
#